data_AF-A0A2U1ZR77-F1
#
_entry.id   AF-A0A2U1ZR77-F1
#
_cell.length_a   1.000
_cell.length_b   1.000
_cell.length_c   1.000
_cell.angle_alpha   90.00
_cell.angle_beta   90.00
_cell.angle_gamma   90.00
#
_symmetry.space_group_name_H-M   'P 1'
#
loop_
_entity.id
_entity.type
_entity.pdbx_description
1 polymer ?
#
loop_
_entity_poly.entity_id
_entity_poly.type
_entity_poly.pdbx_seq_one_letter_code
_entity_poly.pdbx_strand_id
1 'polypeptide(L)'
;MSTTPSPEIVTTSLQQALVDLIDLSLQAKQAHWNVYGPQFRALHLQLDDVTAILRTASDDVAERLVAVGGVPDGRASAVVASSTVESYEAGAVATDKVVAQFEERLTAAATRIRDELPELESDLPSQDLLTGIAFQLEKQAWMFRASR
;
A
#
# COMPACT_ATOMS: atom_id res chain seq x y z
N MET A 1 15.89 -2.66 -29.27
CA MET A 1 16.44 -3.76 -28.44
C MET A 1 15.63 -3.73 -27.17
N SER A 2 14.69 -4.66 -27.00
CA SER A 2 13.88 -4.76 -25.79
C SER A 2 14.71 -5.54 -24.78
N THR A 3 15.27 -4.85 -23.79
CA THR A 3 16.01 -5.50 -22.70
C THR A 3 14.96 -6.00 -21.74
N THR A 4 14.68 -7.30 -21.79
CA THR A 4 13.83 -7.96 -20.80
C THR A 4 14.39 -7.64 -19.41
N PRO A 5 13.61 -7.03 -18.49
CA PRO A 5 14.10 -6.72 -17.15
C PRO A 5 14.66 -7.98 -16.47
N SER A 6 15.73 -7.81 -15.69
CA SER A 6 16.35 -8.92 -14.97
C SER A 6 15.43 -9.38 -13.83
N PRO A 7 15.52 -10.65 -13.37
CA PRO A 7 14.81 -11.13 -12.18
C PRO A 7 15.03 -10.27 -10.92
N GLU A 8 16.13 -9.50 -10.88
CA GLU A 8 16.44 -8.55 -9.81
C GLU A 8 15.48 -7.35 -9.79
N ILE A 9 15.04 -6.87 -10.95
CA ILE A 9 14.08 -5.76 -11.04
C ILE A 9 12.72 -6.19 -10.47
N VAL A 10 12.23 -7.36 -10.88
CA VAL A 10 10.96 -7.92 -10.39
C VAL A 10 10.98 -8.09 -8.87
N THR A 11 12.04 -8.71 -8.34
CA THR A 11 12.17 -8.93 -6.90
C THR A 11 12.28 -7.62 -6.11
N THR A 12 12.97 -6.61 -6.66
CA THR A 12 13.08 -5.28 -6.06
C THR A 12 11.75 -4.56 -6.00
N SER A 13 10.98 -4.53 -7.09
CA SER A 13 9.65 -3.91 -7.13
C SER A 13 8.67 -4.58 -6.17
N LEU A 14 8.65 -5.92 -6.11
CA LEU A 14 7.81 -6.64 -5.15
C LEU A 14 8.23 -6.34 -3.70
N GLN A 15 9.53 -6.27 -3.41
CA GLN A 15 10.01 -5.92 -2.07
C GLN A 15 9.65 -4.47 -1.69
N GLN A 16 9.68 -3.53 -2.64
CA GLN A 16 9.26 -2.14 -2.40
C GLN A 16 7.75 -2.06 -2.14
N ALA A 17 6.93 -2.73 -2.95
CA ALA A 17 5.48 -2.80 -2.73
C ALA A 17 5.15 -3.43 -1.37
N LEU A 18 5.87 -4.48 -0.97
CA LEU A 18 5.69 -5.14 0.32
C LEU A 18 5.85 -4.17 1.50
N VAL A 19 6.94 -3.41 1.54
CA VAL A 19 7.21 -2.51 2.68
C VAL A 19 6.23 -1.33 2.73
N ASP A 20 5.85 -0.79 1.57
CA ASP A 20 4.85 0.28 1.46
C ASP A 20 3.47 -0.21 1.96
N LEU A 21 3.05 -1.41 1.57
CA LEU A 21 1.77 -1.99 1.98
C LEU A 21 1.75 -2.30 3.49
N ILE A 22 2.84 -2.84 4.04
CA ILE A 22 2.96 -3.07 5.49
C ILE A 22 2.86 -1.75 6.25
N ASP A 23 3.61 -0.72 5.85
CA ASP A 23 3.58 0.60 6.49
C ASP A 23 2.17 1.21 6.45
N LEU A 24 1.53 1.25 5.27
CA LEU A 24 0.16 1.74 5.14
C LEU A 24 -0.81 0.99 6.05
N SER A 25 -0.66 -0.34 6.20
CA SER A 25 -1.54 -1.12 7.07
C SER A 25 -1.38 -0.75 8.56
N LEU A 26 -0.15 -0.40 8.97
CA LEU A 26 0.14 0.06 10.33
C LEU A 26 -0.42 1.47 10.54
N GLN A 27 -0.23 2.36 9.57
CA GLN A 27 -0.78 3.72 9.60
C GLN A 27 -2.32 3.70 9.62
N ALA A 28 -2.97 2.80 8.86
CA ALA A 28 -4.42 2.60 8.88
C ALA A 28 -4.92 2.24 10.28
N LYS A 29 -4.22 1.35 11.00
CA LYS A 29 -4.57 1.04 12.40
C LYS A 29 -4.28 2.17 13.36
N GLN A 30 -3.18 2.88 13.17
CA GLN A 30 -2.85 4.07 13.96
C GLN A 30 -3.98 5.11 13.86
N ALA A 31 -4.48 5.38 12.66
CA ALA A 31 -5.63 6.25 12.43
C ALA A 31 -6.92 5.69 13.03
N HIS A 32 -7.20 4.40 12.82
CA HIS A 32 -8.40 3.72 13.33
C HIS A 32 -8.55 3.85 14.86
N TRP A 33 -7.45 3.78 15.60
CA TRP A 33 -7.46 3.93 17.06
C TRP A 33 -7.61 5.38 17.52
N ASN A 34 -7.14 6.34 16.74
CA ASN A 34 -6.95 7.73 17.18
C ASN A 34 -7.82 8.75 16.45
N VAL A 35 -8.69 8.31 15.54
CA VAL A 35 -9.62 9.18 14.83
C VAL A 35 -10.73 9.68 15.76
N TYR A 36 -11.08 10.96 15.66
CA TYR A 36 -12.19 11.55 16.42
C TYR A 36 -12.96 12.59 15.60
N GLY A 37 -14.21 12.83 15.97
CA GLY A 37 -15.06 13.86 15.36
C GLY A 37 -16.30 13.31 14.65
N PRO A 38 -16.98 14.14 13.85
CA PRO A 38 -18.16 13.77 13.09
C PRO A 38 -17.92 12.52 12.22
N GLN A 39 -18.92 11.64 12.12
CA GLN A 39 -18.85 10.38 11.36
C GLN A 39 -17.78 9.38 11.83
N PHE A 40 -17.19 9.56 13.02
CA PHE A 40 -16.19 8.68 13.64
C PHE A 40 -16.42 7.19 13.37
N ARG A 41 -17.61 6.66 13.70
CA ARG A 41 -17.89 5.23 13.62
C ARG A 41 -17.78 4.70 12.18
N ALA A 42 -18.22 5.47 11.19
CA ALA A 42 -18.13 5.05 9.79
C ALA A 42 -16.68 5.01 9.32
N LEU A 43 -15.92 6.07 9.61
CA LEU A 43 -14.51 6.16 9.23
C LEU A 43 -13.64 5.12 9.96
N HIS A 44 -13.91 4.89 11.24
CA HIS A 44 -13.28 3.85 12.05
C HIS A 44 -13.43 2.45 11.43
N LEU A 45 -14.63 2.11 10.94
CA LEU A 45 -14.89 0.84 10.27
C LEU A 45 -14.27 0.78 8.86
N GLN A 46 -14.32 1.88 8.11
CA GLN A 46 -13.65 1.95 6.80
C GLN A 46 -12.15 1.72 6.91
N LEU A 47 -11.49 2.25 7.96
CA LEU A 47 -10.06 2.00 8.21
C LEU A 47 -9.76 0.54 8.53
N ASP A 48 -10.71 -0.22 9.10
CA ASP A 48 -10.57 -1.68 9.26
C ASP A 48 -10.60 -2.40 7.92
N ASP A 49 -11.53 -2.04 7.05
CA ASP A 49 -11.63 -2.62 5.70
C ASP A 49 -10.35 -2.34 4.89
N VAL A 50 -9.84 -1.11 4.95
CA VAL A 50 -8.57 -0.72 4.32
C VAL A 50 -7.40 -1.52 4.91
N THR A 51 -7.33 -1.67 6.23
CA THR A 51 -6.30 -2.48 6.89
C THR A 51 -6.33 -3.93 6.39
N ALA A 52 -7.51 -4.52 6.26
CA ALA A 52 -7.66 -5.89 5.79
C ALA A 52 -7.16 -6.03 4.34
N ILE A 53 -7.57 -5.12 3.45
CA ILE A 53 -7.12 -5.10 2.04
C ILE A 53 -5.60 -5.00 1.95
N LEU A 54 -4.99 -4.08 2.70
CA LEU A 54 -3.54 -3.86 2.67
C LEU A 54 -2.76 -5.07 3.19
N ARG A 55 -3.28 -5.75 4.23
CA ARG A 55 -2.66 -6.95 4.78
C ARG A 55 -2.73 -8.13 3.81
N THR A 56 -3.89 -8.36 3.19
CA THR A 56 -4.02 -9.39 2.13
C THR A 56 -3.06 -9.09 0.98
N ALA A 57 -3.04 -7.84 0.50
CA ALA A 57 -2.12 -7.45 -0.58
C ALA A 57 -0.64 -7.63 -0.20
N SER A 58 -0.26 -7.32 1.05
CA SER A 58 1.12 -7.51 1.52
C SER A 58 1.51 -8.99 1.54
N ASP A 59 0.58 -9.88 1.89
CA ASP A 59 0.79 -11.33 1.88
C ASP A 59 0.97 -11.85 0.45
N ASP A 60 0.04 -11.50 -0.46
CA ASP A 60 0.11 -11.88 -1.88
C ASP A 60 1.43 -11.44 -2.53
N VAL A 61 1.90 -10.22 -2.22
CA VAL A 61 3.18 -9.69 -2.73
C VAL A 61 4.37 -10.44 -2.13
N ALA A 62 4.36 -10.73 -0.82
CA ALA A 62 5.44 -11.47 -0.18
C ALA A 62 5.53 -12.90 -0.72
N GLU A 63 4.40 -13.59 -0.87
CA GLU A 63 4.36 -14.94 -1.45
C GLU A 63 4.78 -14.93 -2.92
N ARG A 64 4.37 -13.92 -3.69
CA ARG A 64 4.84 -13.76 -5.08
C ARG A 64 6.35 -13.56 -5.14
N LEU A 65 6.90 -12.74 -4.24
CA LEU A 65 8.34 -12.51 -4.14
C LEU A 65 9.11 -13.81 -3.85
N VAL A 66 8.61 -14.65 -2.94
CA VAL A 66 9.17 -16.00 -2.71
C VAL A 66 9.08 -16.86 -3.97
N ALA A 67 7.94 -16.86 -4.65
CA ALA A 67 7.70 -17.70 -5.82
C ALA A 67 8.64 -17.40 -6.99
N VAL A 68 9.11 -16.14 -7.13
CA VAL A 68 10.09 -15.73 -8.16
C VAL A 68 11.54 -15.81 -7.67
N GLY A 69 11.78 -16.39 -6.50
CA GLY A 69 13.12 -16.67 -5.96
C GLY A 69 13.72 -15.57 -5.08
N GLY A 70 12.94 -14.54 -4.74
CA GLY A 70 13.34 -13.52 -3.77
C GLY A 70 13.15 -13.98 -2.32
N VAL A 71 13.61 -13.14 -1.38
CA VAL A 71 13.46 -13.35 0.06
C VAL A 71 12.79 -12.11 0.66
N PRO A 72 11.47 -12.14 0.92
CA PRO A 72 10.76 -10.98 1.44
C PRO A 72 11.30 -10.59 2.83
N ASP A 73 11.54 -9.30 3.03
CA ASP A 73 11.86 -8.72 4.33
C ASP A 73 10.76 -7.75 4.76
N GLY A 74 9.84 -8.25 5.59
CA GLY A 74 8.77 -7.46 6.21
C GLY A 74 9.06 -7.02 7.64
N ARG A 75 10.31 -7.13 8.12
CA ARG A 75 10.66 -6.73 9.49
C ARG A 75 10.46 -5.22 9.66
N ALA A 76 10.05 -4.80 10.86
CA ALA A 76 9.83 -3.38 11.15
C ALA A 76 11.03 -2.47 10.79
N SER A 77 12.27 -2.96 10.97
CA SER A 77 13.48 -2.22 10.58
C SER A 77 13.61 -2.04 9.06
N ALA A 78 13.18 -3.02 8.26
CA ALA A 78 13.19 -2.91 6.80
C ALA A 78 12.09 -1.96 6.33
N VAL A 79 10.89 -2.06 6.92
CA VAL A 79 9.78 -1.15 6.64
C VAL A 79 10.18 0.30 6.90
N VAL A 80 10.76 0.60 8.06
CA VAL A 80 11.21 1.96 8.40
C VAL A 80 12.33 2.46 7.48
N ALA A 81 13.21 1.57 7.02
CA ALA A 81 14.35 1.94 6.19
C ALA A 81 13.98 2.20 4.72
N SER A 82 12.90 1.58 4.23
CA SER A 82 12.63 1.48 2.79
C SER A 82 11.22 1.89 2.36
N SER A 83 10.25 2.00 3.28
CA SER A 83 8.92 2.51 2.93
C SER A 83 9.03 3.93 2.38
N THR A 84 8.31 4.17 1.29
CA THR A 84 8.19 5.50 0.67
C THR A 84 6.87 6.19 1.01
N VAL A 85 6.07 5.57 1.89
CA VAL A 85 4.81 6.12 2.39
C VAL A 85 5.13 7.27 3.35
N GLU A 86 4.49 8.42 3.13
CA GLU A 86 4.66 9.57 4.02
C GLU A 86 4.26 9.21 5.46
N SER A 87 5.12 9.53 6.43
CA SER A 87 4.88 9.25 7.85
C SER A 87 3.53 9.77 8.32
N TYR A 88 2.79 8.95 9.07
CA TYR A 88 1.54 9.38 9.70
C TYR A 88 1.80 10.16 10.99
N GLU A 89 0.95 11.14 11.29
CA GLU A 89 1.10 11.93 12.50
C GLU A 89 0.76 11.14 13.77
N ALA A 90 1.44 11.48 14.87
CA ALA A 90 1.20 10.85 16.15
C ALA A 90 -0.01 11.46 16.87
N GLY A 91 -0.69 10.66 17.69
CA GLY A 91 -1.79 11.11 18.54
C GLY A 91 -3.15 11.16 17.83
N ALA A 92 -4.09 11.89 18.42
CA ALA A 92 -5.48 12.00 17.96
C ALA A 92 -5.60 12.87 16.70
N VAL A 93 -6.38 12.42 15.71
CA VAL A 93 -6.54 13.09 14.41
C VAL A 93 -8.03 13.26 14.09
N ALA A 94 -8.42 14.47 13.65
CA ALA A 94 -9.80 14.77 13.28
C ALA A 94 -10.22 14.05 11.99
N THR A 95 -11.51 13.69 11.89
CA THR A 95 -12.04 12.86 10.79
C THR A 95 -11.79 13.44 9.40
N ASP A 96 -11.91 14.75 9.21
CA ASP A 96 -11.61 15.46 7.96
C ASP A 96 -10.13 15.31 7.54
N LYS A 97 -9.22 15.42 8.51
CA LYS A 97 -7.78 15.27 8.29
C LYS A 97 -7.40 13.82 7.99
N VAL A 98 -7.98 12.85 8.69
CA VAL A 98 -7.81 11.42 8.38
C VAL A 98 -8.26 11.13 6.95
N VAL A 99 -9.43 11.63 6.54
CA VAL A 99 -9.93 11.45 5.17
C VAL A 99 -8.95 12.00 4.13
N ALA A 100 -8.43 13.21 4.34
CA ALA A 100 -7.46 13.82 3.43
C ALA A 100 -6.14 13.03 3.37
N GLN A 101 -5.57 12.66 4.53
CA GLN A 101 -4.30 11.94 4.61
C GLN A 101 -4.38 10.54 3.97
N PHE A 102 -5.49 9.82 4.12
CA PHE A 102 -5.65 8.50 3.52
C PHE A 102 -5.96 8.56 2.03
N GLU A 103 -6.72 9.54 1.55
CA GLU A 103 -6.86 9.75 0.11
C GLU A 103 -5.49 9.97 -0.54
N GLU A 104 -4.67 10.85 0.03
CA GLU A 104 -3.35 11.16 -0.51
C GLU A 104 -2.41 9.96 -0.48
N ARG A 105 -2.29 9.27 0.67
CA ARG A 105 -1.40 8.11 0.84
C ARG A 105 -1.76 6.95 -0.08
N LEU A 106 -3.05 6.62 -0.19
CA LEU A 106 -3.52 5.55 -1.07
C LEU A 106 -3.33 5.90 -2.54
N THR A 107 -3.60 7.16 -2.91
CA THR A 107 -3.34 7.66 -4.28
C THR A 107 -1.86 7.57 -4.62
N ALA A 108 -0.99 8.05 -3.72
CA ALA A 108 0.46 8.04 -3.94
C ALA A 108 1.02 6.62 -4.07
N ALA A 109 0.56 5.68 -3.24
CA ALA A 109 0.97 4.28 -3.34
C ALA A 109 0.47 3.63 -4.65
N ALA A 110 -0.77 3.90 -5.07
CA ALA A 110 -1.27 3.41 -6.35
C ALA A 110 -0.47 3.98 -7.54
N THR A 111 -0.14 5.28 -7.51
CA THR A 111 0.68 5.93 -8.54
C THR A 111 2.06 5.30 -8.62
N ARG A 112 2.73 5.09 -7.48
CA ARG A 112 4.06 4.44 -7.47
C ARG A 112 4.01 3.04 -8.09
N ILE A 113 3.04 2.22 -7.69
CA ILE A 113 2.87 0.89 -8.29
C ILE A 113 2.69 1.00 -9.81
N ARG A 114 1.82 1.92 -10.27
CA ARG A 114 1.56 2.12 -11.70
C ARG A 114 2.80 2.55 -12.47
N ASP A 115 3.63 3.41 -11.89
CA ASP A 115 4.86 3.89 -12.51
C ASP A 115 5.91 2.76 -12.62
N GLU A 116 5.85 1.74 -11.76
CA GLU A 116 6.73 0.56 -11.81
C GLU A 116 6.24 -0.54 -12.77
N LEU A 117 4.95 -0.56 -13.16
CA LEU A 117 4.40 -1.64 -14.01
C LEU A 117 5.19 -1.89 -15.30
N PRO A 118 5.70 -0.89 -16.05
CA PRO A 118 6.50 -1.13 -17.26
C PRO A 118 7.76 -1.96 -17.01
N GLU A 119 8.35 -1.85 -15.82
CA GLU A 119 9.54 -2.62 -15.42
C GLU A 119 9.23 -4.11 -15.16
N LEU A 120 7.94 -4.48 -15.14
CA LEU A 120 7.46 -5.84 -14.88
C LEU A 120 6.95 -6.55 -16.15
N GLU A 121 7.14 -5.98 -17.34
CA GLU A 121 6.67 -6.59 -18.61
C GLU A 121 7.25 -8.00 -18.87
N SER A 122 8.39 -8.33 -18.27
CA SER A 122 8.98 -9.68 -18.33
C SER A 122 8.30 -10.70 -17.43
N ASP A 123 7.53 -10.27 -16.44
CA ASP A 123 6.85 -11.12 -15.47
C ASP A 123 5.38 -10.70 -15.30
N LEU A 124 4.58 -11.02 -16.32
CA LEU A 124 3.16 -10.65 -16.40
C LEU A 124 2.34 -11.02 -15.16
N PRO A 125 2.52 -12.18 -14.49
CA PRO A 125 1.80 -12.45 -13.24
C PRO A 125 2.12 -11.47 -12.09
N SER A 126 3.37 -11.00 -11.96
CA SER A 126 3.70 -9.98 -10.95
C SER A 126 3.15 -8.61 -11.35
N GLN A 127 3.21 -8.27 -12.64
CA GLN A 127 2.59 -7.06 -13.17
C GLN A 127 1.07 -7.05 -12.93
N ASP A 128 0.39 -8.16 -13.16
CA ASP A 128 -1.06 -8.33 -12.94
C ASP A 128 -1.43 -8.20 -11.47
N LEU A 129 -0.67 -8.85 -10.57
CA LEU A 129 -0.84 -8.72 -9.12
C LEU A 129 -0.77 -7.25 -8.69
N LEU A 130 0.30 -6.55 -9.08
CA LEU A 130 0.49 -5.15 -8.73
C LEU A 130 -0.56 -4.23 -9.38
N THR A 131 -1.00 -4.54 -10.60
CA THR A 131 -2.11 -3.83 -11.25
C THR A 131 -3.40 -3.96 -10.45
N GLY A 132 -3.72 -5.17 -9.98
CA GLY A 132 -4.88 -5.43 -9.12
C GLY A 132 -4.82 -4.68 -7.79
N ILE A 133 -3.63 -4.61 -7.17
CA ILE A 133 -3.41 -3.85 -5.95
C ILE A 133 -3.61 -2.36 -6.20
N ALA A 134 -2.98 -1.79 -7.24
CA ALA A 134 -3.14 -0.38 -7.59
C ALA A 134 -4.62 0.00 -7.81
N PHE A 135 -5.37 -0.84 -8.53
CA PHE A 135 -6.81 -0.65 -8.72
C PHE A 135 -7.58 -0.61 -7.38
N GLN A 136 -7.25 -1.51 -6.45
CA GLN A 136 -7.90 -1.52 -5.14
C GLN A 136 -7.52 -0.30 -4.29
N LEU A 137 -6.27 0.16 -4.34
CA LEU A 137 -5.84 1.39 -3.67
C LEU A 137 -6.55 2.62 -4.22
N GLU A 138 -6.66 2.75 -5.56
CA GLU A 138 -7.42 3.83 -6.22
C GLU A 138 -8.90 3.82 -5.80
N LYS A 139 -9.50 2.63 -5.70
CA LYS A 139 -10.88 2.46 -5.22
C LYS A 139 -11.03 2.93 -3.77
N GLN A 140 -10.12 2.57 -2.88
CA GLN A 140 -10.18 3.02 -1.49
C GLN A 140 -9.94 4.54 -1.38
N ALA A 141 -8.98 5.09 -2.14
CA ALA A 141 -8.76 6.53 -2.20
C ALA A 141 -10.01 7.29 -2.66
N TRP A 142 -10.74 6.77 -3.66
CA TRP A 142 -12.05 7.30 -4.05
C TRP A 142 -13.06 7.27 -2.91
N MET A 143 -13.17 6.16 -2.17
CA MET A 143 -14.11 6.05 -1.05
C MET A 143 -13.84 7.12 0.03
N PHE A 144 -12.57 7.41 0.36
CA PHE A 144 -12.23 8.53 1.24
C PHE A 144 -12.56 9.88 0.62
N ARG A 145 -12.20 10.12 -0.65
CA ARG A 145 -12.53 11.38 -1.33
C ARG A 145 -14.03 11.66 -1.32
N ALA A 146 -14.84 10.63 -1.51
CA ALA A 146 -16.30 10.71 -1.56
C ALA A 146 -16.96 10.88 -0.17
N SER A 147 -16.23 10.68 0.92
CA SER A 147 -16.70 10.87 2.29
C SER A 147 -16.38 12.24 2.88
N ARG A 148 -15.83 13.17 2.08
CA ARG A 148 -15.56 14.55 2.47
C ARG A 148 -16.82 15.38 2.64
#